data_AF-A0AAD7GQG7-F1
#
_entry.id   AF-A0AAD7GQG7-F1
#
_cell.length_a   1.000
_cell.length_b   1.000
_cell.length_c   1.000
_cell.angle_alpha   90.00
_cell.angle_beta   90.00
_cell.angle_gamma   90.00
#
_symmetry.space_group_name_H-M   'P 1'
#
loop_
_entity.id
_entity.type
_entity.pdbx_description
1 polymer ?
#
loop_
_entity_poly.entity_id
_entity_poly.type
_entity_poly.pdbx_seq_one_letter_code
_entity_poly.pdbx_strand_id
1 'polypeptide(L)'
;MCYASGSLNQAVNVCPMCKVFPHARCPHTREVCRNRIAHPRFDVLYLKNAEVDSFNGCGYCKWARTNPPSKAAGYYNTGWPGCCRAPTASEHRLIQAADWRSVSQVHHVPIPPDVKAALD
;
A
#
# COMPACT_ATOMS: atom_id res chain seq x y z
N MET A 1 -2.14 -0.90 6.28
CA MET A 1 -2.52 0.11 5.26
C MET A 1 -3.64 -0.35 4.34
N CYS A 2 -4.00 -1.63 4.26
CA CYS A 2 -5.28 -2.07 3.73
C CYS A 2 -5.92 -2.89 4.82
N TYR A 3 -6.78 -2.26 5.60
CA TYR A 3 -7.43 -2.92 6.73
C TYR A 3 -8.79 -3.43 6.28
N ALA A 4 -9.17 -4.59 6.79
CA ALA A 4 -10.57 -4.96 6.75
C ALA A 4 -11.37 -3.86 7.47
N SER A 5 -12.41 -3.36 6.81
CA SER A 5 -13.30 -2.35 7.37
C SER A 5 -13.87 -2.87 8.69
N GLY A 6 -13.70 -2.11 9.76
CA GLY A 6 -14.09 -2.48 11.12
C GLY A 6 -13.09 -3.34 11.89
N SER A 7 -11.91 -3.62 11.33
CA SER A 7 -10.88 -4.41 12.05
C SER A 7 -10.17 -3.62 13.14
N LEU A 8 -9.63 -4.31 14.16
CA LEU A 8 -8.79 -3.69 15.18
C LEU A 8 -7.60 -2.93 14.58
N ASN A 9 -7.02 -3.48 13.51
CA ASN A 9 -5.93 -2.85 12.78
C ASN A 9 -6.31 -1.48 12.20
N GLN A 10 -7.57 -1.24 11.83
CA GLN A 10 -8.05 0.08 11.44
C GLN A 10 -8.06 1.05 12.63
N ALA A 11 -8.42 0.58 13.83
CA ALA A 11 -8.59 1.43 15.01
C ALA A 11 -7.27 1.84 15.67
N VAL A 12 -6.27 0.96 15.67
CA VAL A 12 -5.02 1.17 16.43
C VAL A 12 -3.88 1.77 15.62
N ASN A 13 -3.92 1.66 14.29
CA ASN A 13 -2.79 2.08 13.46
C ASN A 13 -2.89 3.55 13.04
N VAL A 14 -1.79 4.27 13.26
CA VAL A 14 -1.58 5.64 12.77
C VAL A 14 -1.76 5.69 11.25
N CYS A 15 -2.23 6.85 10.75
CA CYS A 15 -2.30 7.07 9.33
C CYS A 15 -0.91 6.84 8.70
N PRO A 16 -0.79 5.89 7.78
CA PRO A 16 0.46 5.56 7.09
C PRO A 16 1.12 6.75 6.40
N MET A 17 0.36 7.64 5.75
CA MET A 17 0.93 8.84 5.14
C MET A 17 1.32 9.88 6.18
N CYS A 18 0.62 9.96 7.32
CA CYS A 18 1.08 10.80 8.44
C CYS A 18 2.39 10.31 9.08
N LYS A 19 2.79 9.04 8.87
CA LYS A 19 4.13 8.58 9.27
C LYS A 19 5.23 9.20 8.40
N VAL A 20 4.91 9.52 7.15
CA VAL A 20 5.86 10.02 6.15
C VAL A 20 5.82 11.54 6.03
N PHE A 21 4.61 12.09 6.04
CA PHE A 21 4.28 13.51 5.95
C PHE A 21 3.54 13.89 7.23
N PRO A 22 4.23 14.31 8.30
CA PRO A 22 3.61 14.60 9.58
C PRO A 22 2.64 15.79 9.46
N HIS A 23 1.45 15.62 10.02
CA HIS A 23 0.41 16.65 10.10
C HIS A 23 -0.10 16.75 11.54
N ALA A 24 -0.51 17.95 11.98
CA ALA A 24 -1.07 18.15 13.33
C ALA A 24 -2.39 17.38 13.54
N ARG A 25 -3.19 17.24 12.46
CA ARG A 25 -4.35 16.33 12.37
C ARG A 25 -4.28 15.63 11.02
N CYS A 26 -4.63 14.35 10.98
CA CYS A 26 -4.60 13.56 9.75
C CYS A 26 -5.56 14.13 8.69
N PRO A 27 -5.06 14.67 7.55
CA PRO A 27 -5.91 15.19 6.48
C PRO A 27 -6.41 14.08 5.54
N HIS A 28 -5.90 12.86 5.70
CA HIS A 28 -6.16 11.77 4.77
C HIS A 28 -7.56 11.18 4.95
N THR A 29 -8.33 11.21 3.88
CA THR A 29 -9.66 10.63 3.80
C THR A 29 -9.56 9.17 3.41
N ARG A 30 -10.44 8.38 4.03
CA ARG A 30 -10.54 6.94 3.81
C ARG A 30 -11.89 6.58 3.22
N GLU A 31 -11.88 5.60 2.34
CA GLU A 31 -13.10 5.02 1.80
C GLU A 31 -13.07 3.50 1.89
N VAL A 32 -14.26 2.91 1.74
CA VAL A 32 -14.46 1.46 1.79
C VAL A 32 -14.68 0.93 0.39
N CYS A 33 -13.89 -0.07 0.03
CA CYS A 33 -13.97 -0.77 -1.23
C CYS A 33 -14.70 -2.09 -1.08
N ARG A 34 -15.81 -2.21 -1.80
CA ARG A 34 -16.73 -3.36 -1.73
C ARG A 34 -16.63 -4.28 -2.95
N ASN A 35 -15.62 -4.09 -3.80
CA ASN A 35 -15.45 -4.90 -4.99
C ASN A 35 -15.07 -6.33 -4.60
N ARG A 36 -16.03 -7.25 -4.62
CA ARG A 36 -15.86 -8.65 -4.22
C ARG A 36 -15.03 -9.49 -5.19
N ILE A 37 -14.88 -9.06 -6.44
CA ILE A 37 -13.96 -9.71 -7.38
C ILE A 37 -12.51 -9.48 -6.91
N ALA A 38 -12.23 -8.27 -6.44
CA ALA A 38 -10.90 -7.86 -6.00
C ALA A 38 -10.63 -8.19 -4.52
N HIS A 39 -11.67 -8.16 -3.69
CA HIS A 39 -11.66 -8.38 -2.24
C HIS A 39 -12.78 -9.36 -1.83
N PRO A 40 -12.63 -10.66 -2.10
CA PRO A 40 -13.72 -11.63 -1.93
C PRO A 40 -14.11 -11.88 -0.46
N ARG A 41 -13.22 -11.58 0.49
CA ARG A 41 -13.41 -11.94 1.91
C ARG A 41 -13.89 -10.78 2.80
N PHE A 42 -13.62 -9.54 2.42
CA PHE A 42 -13.91 -8.39 3.27
C PHE A 42 -13.93 -7.09 2.48
N ASP A 43 -14.52 -6.07 3.09
CA ASP A 43 -14.44 -4.68 2.64
C ASP A 43 -13.08 -4.09 3.00
N VAL A 44 -12.40 -3.48 2.04
CA VAL A 44 -11.05 -2.91 2.24
C VAL A 44 -11.13 -1.41 2.42
N LEU A 45 -10.51 -0.91 3.49
CA LEU A 45 -10.32 0.52 3.70
C LEU A 45 -9.08 1.02 2.96
N TYR A 46 -9.21 2.13 2.25
CA TYR A 46 -8.13 2.70 1.43
C TYR A 46 -8.07 4.23 1.51
N LEU A 47 -6.93 4.84 1.16
CA LEU A 47 -6.78 6.29 1.08
C LEU A 47 -7.19 6.84 -0.29
N LYS A 48 -7.83 8.01 -0.29
CA LYS A 48 -8.21 8.71 -1.53
C LYS A 48 -7.33 9.89 -1.92
N ASN A 49 -6.61 10.45 -0.95
CA ASN A 49 -5.85 11.68 -1.09
C ASN A 49 -4.46 11.59 -0.45
N ALA A 50 -3.82 10.43 -0.54
CA ALA A 50 -2.41 10.28 -0.18
C ALA A 50 -1.52 11.16 -1.09
N GLU A 51 -0.47 11.73 -0.51
CA GLU A 51 0.56 12.50 -1.20
C GLU A 51 1.33 11.63 -2.21
N VAL A 52 1.34 10.32 -1.99
CA VAL A 52 2.07 9.35 -2.79
C VAL A 52 1.06 8.49 -3.53
N ASP A 53 1.11 8.52 -4.86
CA ASP A 53 0.06 7.94 -5.68
C ASP A 53 -0.07 6.43 -5.53
N SER A 54 1.01 5.71 -5.27
CA SER A 54 0.96 4.26 -5.01
C SER A 54 0.16 3.86 -3.78
N PHE A 55 -0.13 4.82 -2.90
CA PHE A 55 -0.93 4.64 -1.69
C PHE A 55 -2.41 5.02 -1.85
N ASN A 56 -2.81 5.54 -3.02
CA ASN A 56 -4.21 5.86 -3.34
C ASN A 56 -4.96 4.65 -3.95
N GLY A 57 -6.18 4.37 -3.47
CA GLY A 57 -7.09 3.34 -4.02
C GLY A 57 -7.06 1.98 -3.30
N CYS A 58 -8.09 1.16 -3.51
CA CYS A 58 -8.26 -0.12 -2.80
C CYS A 58 -7.85 -1.40 -3.54
N GLY A 59 -8.19 -1.51 -4.82
CA GLY A 59 -8.76 -2.77 -5.32
C GLY A 59 -7.82 -3.97 -5.48
N TYR A 60 -6.70 -3.79 -6.17
CA TYR A 60 -5.95 -4.94 -6.69
C TYR A 60 -4.50 -4.58 -7.00
N CYS A 61 -4.20 -3.30 -6.80
CA CYS A 61 -2.91 -2.65 -6.80
C CYS A 61 -2.38 -2.36 -8.19
N LYS A 62 -2.16 -1.07 -8.44
CA LYS A 62 -2.04 -0.44 -9.77
C LYS A 62 -1.08 -1.18 -10.72
N TRP A 63 -0.12 -1.90 -10.15
CA TRP A 63 0.96 -2.64 -10.82
C TRP A 63 0.89 -4.18 -10.71
N ALA A 64 -0.02 -4.76 -9.91
CA ALA A 64 -0.19 -6.22 -9.84
C ALA A 64 -0.88 -6.81 -11.08
N ARG A 65 -1.03 -6.02 -12.15
CA ARG A 65 -1.60 -6.43 -13.44
C ARG A 65 -0.60 -7.15 -14.36
N THR A 66 0.65 -7.35 -13.97
CA THR A 66 1.62 -8.13 -14.76
C THR A 66 1.60 -9.63 -14.46
N ASN A 67 0.43 -10.28 -14.45
CA ASN A 67 0.25 -11.71 -14.13
C ASN A 67 0.76 -12.10 -12.73
N PRO A 68 -0.01 -11.83 -11.66
CA PRO A 68 0.34 -12.37 -10.35
C PRO A 68 0.30 -13.91 -10.44
N PRO A 69 1.24 -14.62 -9.81
CA PRO A 69 1.18 -16.08 -9.71
C PRO A 69 -0.20 -16.50 -9.20
N SER A 70 -0.77 -17.60 -9.69
CA SER A 70 -2.15 -18.01 -9.33
C SER A 70 -2.38 -18.12 -7.82
N LYS A 71 -1.32 -18.39 -7.04
CA LYS A 71 -1.33 -18.43 -5.57
C LYS A 71 -1.52 -17.07 -4.90
N ALA A 72 -1.28 -15.98 -5.61
CA ALA A 72 -1.45 -14.59 -5.18
C ALA A 72 -2.53 -13.84 -5.99
N ALA A 73 -3.18 -14.53 -6.94
CA ALA A 73 -4.31 -14.00 -7.70
C ALA A 73 -5.62 -14.14 -6.90
N GLY A 74 -6.54 -13.20 -7.10
CA GLY A 74 -7.89 -13.25 -6.52
C GLY A 74 -7.90 -13.39 -5.00
N TYR A 75 -8.36 -14.55 -4.52
CA TYR A 75 -8.70 -14.85 -3.12
C TYR A 75 -7.56 -14.72 -2.09
N TYR A 76 -6.31 -14.83 -2.54
CA TYR A 76 -5.12 -14.71 -1.69
C TYR A 76 -4.32 -13.41 -1.94
N ASN A 77 -4.85 -12.51 -2.76
CA ASN A 77 -4.17 -11.27 -3.09
C ASN A 77 -4.18 -10.32 -1.89
N THR A 78 -3.02 -10.15 -1.26
CA THR A 78 -2.83 -9.23 -0.13
C THR A 78 -2.76 -7.76 -0.55
N GLY A 79 -2.88 -7.43 -1.85
CA GLY A 79 -2.71 -6.09 -2.40
C GLY A 79 -1.25 -5.72 -2.67
N TRP A 80 -0.96 -4.42 -2.80
CA TRP A 80 0.27 -3.88 -3.41
C TRP A 80 1.40 -4.05 -2.41
N PRO A 81 2.56 -4.50 -2.87
CA PRO A 81 3.76 -4.44 -2.07
C PRO A 81 4.16 -2.97 -1.90
N GLY A 82 4.12 -2.46 -0.67
CA GLY A 82 4.33 -1.05 -0.37
C GLY A 82 3.05 -0.28 0.01
N CYS A 83 1.85 -0.78 -0.28
CA CYS A 83 0.59 -0.23 0.24
C CYS A 83 0.05 -1.17 1.29
N CYS A 84 -0.40 -2.37 0.93
CA CYS A 84 -1.08 -3.26 1.87
C CYS A 84 -0.14 -4.09 2.75
N ARG A 85 1.05 -4.45 2.25
CA ARG A 85 2.12 -5.17 2.98
C ARG A 85 3.51 -4.70 2.55
N ALA A 86 4.55 -5.10 3.28
CA ALA A 86 5.93 -4.86 2.86
C ALA A 86 6.24 -5.50 1.49
N PRO A 87 7.02 -4.83 0.62
CA PRO A 87 7.49 -5.41 -0.62
C PRO A 87 8.53 -6.51 -0.41
N THR A 88 8.54 -7.50 -1.29
CA THR A 88 9.60 -8.49 -1.42
C THR A 88 10.65 -8.04 -2.43
N ALA A 89 11.85 -8.61 -2.38
CA ALA A 89 12.96 -8.22 -3.27
C ALA A 89 12.60 -8.30 -4.78
N SER A 90 11.81 -9.27 -5.20
CA SER A 90 11.38 -9.42 -6.61
C SER A 90 10.35 -8.37 -7.05
N GLU A 91 9.73 -7.69 -6.10
CA GLU A 91 8.71 -6.65 -6.31
C GLU A 91 9.30 -5.25 -6.29
N HIS A 92 10.57 -5.10 -5.88
CA HIS A 92 11.22 -3.80 -5.76
C HIS A 92 11.18 -3.00 -7.07
N ARG A 93 11.40 -3.66 -8.20
CA ARG A 93 11.33 -3.08 -9.55
C ARG A 93 9.95 -2.56 -9.97
N LEU A 94 8.89 -2.92 -9.25
CA LEU A 94 7.51 -2.48 -9.52
C LEU A 94 7.16 -1.18 -8.79
N ILE A 95 8.06 -0.71 -7.91
CA ILE A 95 7.90 0.50 -7.12
C ILE A 95 8.68 1.61 -7.82
N GLN A 96 8.00 2.73 -8.08
CA GLN A 96 8.61 3.92 -8.66
C GLN A 96 9.68 4.46 -7.70
N ALA A 97 10.82 4.91 -8.24
CA ALA A 97 11.93 5.46 -7.45
C ALA A 97 11.45 6.50 -6.42
N ALA A 98 10.59 7.43 -6.83
CA ALA A 98 10.04 8.50 -5.99
C ALA A 98 9.22 8.00 -4.78
N ASP A 99 8.64 6.81 -4.86
CA ASP A 99 7.74 6.28 -3.83
C ASP A 99 8.51 5.53 -2.73
N TRP A 100 9.78 5.20 -2.97
CA TRP A 100 10.56 4.32 -2.10
C TRP A 100 10.79 4.85 -0.70
N ARG A 101 10.94 6.16 -0.54
CA ARG A 101 11.06 6.78 0.79
C ARG A 101 9.82 6.49 1.63
N SER A 102 8.65 6.64 1.03
CA SER A 102 7.36 6.41 1.67
C SER A 102 7.14 4.92 1.95
N VAL A 103 7.48 4.05 1.00
CA VAL A 103 7.42 2.59 1.19
C VAL A 103 8.32 2.13 2.32
N SER A 104 9.56 2.62 2.36
CA SER A 104 10.55 2.29 3.39
C SER A 104 10.06 2.68 4.79
N GLN A 105 9.54 3.90 4.94
CA GLN A 105 9.05 4.38 6.23
C GLN A 105 7.76 3.69 6.69
N VAL A 106 6.82 3.43 5.78
CA VAL A 106 5.54 2.80 6.13
C VAL A 106 5.71 1.33 6.51
N HIS A 107 6.57 0.60 5.81
CA HIS A 107 6.75 -0.85 5.96
C HIS A 107 8.02 -1.26 6.69
N HIS A 108 8.87 -0.31 7.06
CA HIS A 108 10.16 -0.55 7.70
C HIS A 108 11.07 -1.48 6.90
N VAL A 109 11.10 -1.28 5.58
CA VAL A 109 11.99 -2.01 4.65
C VAL A 109 13.12 -1.09 4.15
N PRO A 110 14.33 -1.61 3.92
CA PRO A 110 15.41 -0.81 3.37
C PRO A 110 15.12 -0.39 1.93
N ILE A 111 15.52 0.82 1.56
CA ILE A 111 15.50 1.27 0.16
C ILE A 111 16.60 0.50 -0.60
N PRO A 112 16.30 -0.09 -1.77
CA PRO A 112 17.29 -0.78 -2.60
C PRO A 112 18.47 0.15 -2.96
N PRO A 113 19.73 -0.35 -2.94
CA PRO A 113 20.90 0.50 -3.18
C PRO A 113 20.89 1.22 -4.54
N ASP A 114 20.39 0.55 -5.57
CA ASP A 114 20.22 1.07 -6.93
C ASP A 114 19.23 2.24 -6.99
N VAL A 115 18.15 2.16 -6.22
CA VAL A 115 17.19 3.26 -6.10
C VAL A 115 17.75 4.39 -5.25
N LYS A 116 18.45 4.07 -4.16
CA LYS A 116 19.05 5.08 -3.28
C LYS A 116 20.04 5.96 -4.05
N ALA A 117 20.88 5.36 -4.89
CA ALA A 117 21.83 6.09 -5.73
C ALA A 117 21.16 7.01 -6.77
N ALA A 118 19.90 6.77 -7.13
CA ALA A 118 19.14 7.61 -8.05
C ALA A 118 18.31 8.70 -7.35
N LEU A 119 18.24 8.68 -6.01
CA LEU A 119 17.50 9.64 -5.19
C LEU A 119 18.40 10.66 -4.46
N ASP A 120 19.71 10.38 -4.38
CA ASP A 120 20.76 11.29 -3.90
C ASP A 120 21.22 12.23 -5.03
#